data_AF-A0A839PP75-F1
#
_entry.id   AF-A0A839PP75-F1
#
_cell.length_a   1.000
_cell.length_b   1.000
_cell.length_c   1.000
_cell.angle_alpha   90.00
_cell.angle_beta   90.00
_cell.angle_gamma   90.00
#
_symmetry.space_group_name_H-M   'P 1'
#
loop_
_entity.id
_entity.type
_entity.pdbx_description
1 polymer ?
#
loop_
_entity_poly.entity_id
_entity_poly.type
_entity_poly.pdbx_seq_one_letter_code
_entity_poly.pdbx_strand_id
1 'polypeptide(L)'
;MTAISRNNRWPVALAAVLIVYAAAAGALVMSLPVKDGARDWTAPLVPGGWMAWSFPTAIFFLTIFTLLALMAVWEYARPGGNPRIGILRFETTRGDRLFVSLLGAAFIHLAWLGLVGPNLWWALALSVVYAIGVFRYV
;
A
#
# COMPACT_ATOMS: atom_id res chain seq x y z
N MET A 1 -23.43 -36.52 3.01
CA MET A 1 -22.71 -35.39 2.36
C MET A 1 -23.01 -34.13 3.14
N THR A 2 -22.11 -33.70 4.02
CA THR A 2 -22.23 -32.42 4.75
C THR A 2 -21.79 -31.29 3.82
N ALA A 3 -22.72 -30.38 3.50
CA ALA A 3 -22.39 -29.17 2.77
C ALA A 3 -21.47 -28.31 3.65
N ILE A 4 -20.19 -28.18 3.26
CA ILE A 4 -19.29 -27.20 3.84
C ILE A 4 -19.88 -25.82 3.51
N SER A 5 -20.51 -25.16 4.48
CA SER A 5 -20.94 -23.77 4.31
C SER A 5 -19.69 -22.91 4.14
N ARG A 6 -19.37 -22.51 2.92
CA ARG A 6 -18.28 -21.55 2.67
C ARG A 6 -18.74 -20.21 3.23
N ASN A 7 -18.26 -19.87 4.43
CA ASN A 7 -18.63 -18.64 5.11
C ASN A 7 -18.05 -17.46 4.31
N ASN A 8 -18.89 -16.73 3.57
CA ASN A 8 -18.48 -15.63 2.68
C ASN A 8 -18.17 -14.34 3.48
N ARG A 9 -17.32 -14.43 4.50
CA ARG A 9 -17.00 -13.32 5.43
C ARG A 9 -15.84 -12.44 4.96
N TRP A 10 -15.22 -12.75 3.83
CA TRP A 10 -14.14 -11.91 3.29
C TRP A 10 -14.54 -10.46 3.01
N PRO A 11 -15.80 -10.11 2.63
CA PRO A 11 -16.19 -8.70 2.49
C PRO A 11 -16.15 -7.96 3.83
N VAL A 12 -16.46 -8.66 4.94
CA VAL A 12 -16.37 -8.10 6.30
C VAL A 12 -14.92 -7.87 6.68
N ALA A 13 -14.03 -8.82 6.37
CA ALA A 13 -12.59 -8.66 6.61
C ALA A 13 -12.01 -7.51 5.77
N LEU A 14 -12.41 -7.38 4.49
CA LEU A 14 -12.03 -6.27 3.63
C LEU A 14 -12.51 -4.94 4.19
N ALA A 15 -13.80 -4.84 4.55
CA ALA A 15 -14.36 -3.64 5.13
C ALA A 15 -13.65 -3.27 6.44
N ALA A 16 -13.33 -4.25 7.30
CA ALA A 16 -12.59 -4.03 8.52
C ALA A 16 -11.20 -3.43 8.25
N VAL A 17 -10.44 -3.98 7.29
CA VAL A 17 -9.12 -3.44 6.92
C VAL A 17 -9.23 -1.99 6.41
N LEU A 18 -10.22 -1.69 5.55
CA LEU A 18 -10.42 -0.34 5.03
C LEU A 18 -10.86 0.66 6.11
N ILE A 19 -11.75 0.24 7.02
CA ILE A 19 -12.20 1.06 8.14
C ILE A 19 -11.03 1.34 9.10
N VAL A 20 -10.23 0.32 9.43
CA VAL A 20 -9.04 0.49 10.27
C VAL A 20 -8.05 1.45 9.61
N TYR A 21 -7.81 1.32 8.31
CA TYR A 21 -6.95 2.25 7.57
C TYR A 21 -7.49 3.69 7.64
N ALA A 22 -8.79 3.88 7.35
CA ALA A 22 -9.40 5.21 7.38
C ALA A 22 -9.36 5.84 8.79
N ALA A 23 -9.63 5.04 9.82
CA ALA A 23 -9.57 5.47 11.22
C ALA A 23 -8.14 5.83 11.63
N ALA A 24 -7.16 5.00 11.28
CA ALA A 24 -5.74 5.25 11.58
C ALA A 24 -5.21 6.48 10.82
N ALA A 25 -5.56 6.64 9.55
CA ALA A 25 -5.22 7.82 8.77
C ALA A 25 -5.87 9.09 9.33
N GLY A 26 -7.14 9.01 9.73
CA GLY A 26 -7.84 10.09 10.42
C GLY A 26 -7.18 10.47 11.75
N ALA A 27 -6.82 9.48 12.56
CA ALA A 27 -6.09 9.67 13.81
C ALA A 27 -4.71 10.32 13.57
N LEU A 28 -3.99 9.91 12.53
CA LEU A 28 -2.71 10.54 12.15
C LEU A 28 -2.91 12.01 11.80
N VAL A 29 -3.92 12.34 10.97
CA VAL A 29 -4.24 13.73 10.61
C VAL A 29 -4.65 14.56 11.84
N MET A 30 -5.37 13.97 12.80
CA MET A 30 -5.74 14.62 14.06
C MET A 30 -4.54 14.81 15.00
N SER A 31 -3.52 13.94 14.90
CA SER A 31 -2.29 14.02 15.69
C SER A 31 -1.24 14.99 15.12
N LEU A 32 -1.53 15.65 13.99
CA LEU A 32 -0.61 16.59 13.36
C LEU A 32 -0.31 17.78 14.30
N PRO A 33 0.97 18.10 14.53
CA PRO A 33 1.34 19.26 15.31
C PRO A 33 0.85 20.55 14.61
N VAL A 34 0.29 21.47 15.40
CA VAL A 34 -0.18 22.77 14.92
C VAL A 34 0.80 23.84 15.36
N LYS A 35 1.34 24.59 14.40
CA LYS A 35 2.25 25.72 14.62
C LYS A 35 1.63 26.96 13.98
N ASP A 36 1.56 28.05 14.75
CA ASP A 36 1.02 29.34 14.30
C ASP A 36 -0.41 29.25 13.70
N GLY A 37 -1.23 28.34 14.24
CA GLY A 37 -2.61 28.11 13.77
C GLY A 37 -2.72 27.26 12.50
N ALA A 38 -1.60 26.82 11.91
CA ALA A 38 -1.56 25.92 10.76
C ALA A 38 -1.04 24.52 11.15
N ARG A 39 -1.54 23.47 10.49
CA ARG A 39 -1.01 22.11 10.65
C ARG A 39 0.35 22.02 9.96
N ASP A 40 1.36 21.58 10.70
CA ASP A 40 2.67 21.28 10.15
C ASP A 40 2.71 19.84 9.65
N TRP A 41 2.74 19.68 8.33
CA TRP A 41 2.70 18.38 7.67
C TRP A 41 4.04 17.65 7.69
N THR A 42 5.13 18.34 8.00
CA THR A 42 6.49 17.80 7.90
C THR A 42 7.17 17.63 9.25
N ALA A 43 6.64 18.29 10.28
CA ALA A 43 7.15 18.15 11.63
C ALA A 43 7.02 16.71 12.16
N PRO A 44 7.95 16.29 13.04
CA PRO A 44 7.84 15.03 13.75
C PRO A 44 6.58 14.98 14.61
N LEU A 45 5.83 13.88 14.51
CA LEU A 45 4.65 13.57 15.33
C LEU A 45 5.02 13.28 16.79
N VAL A 46 6.23 12.74 17.02
CA VAL A 46 6.74 12.40 18.35
C VAL A 46 8.02 13.20 18.61
N PRO A 47 7.97 14.23 19.47
CA PRO A 47 9.15 14.97 19.88
C PRO A 47 10.15 14.06 20.62
N GLY A 48 11.42 14.05 20.19
CA GLY A 48 12.47 13.22 20.83
C GLY A 48 12.40 11.73 20.51
N GLY A 49 11.57 11.31 19.54
CA GLY A 49 11.54 9.93 19.06
C GLY A 49 12.86 9.50 18.40
N TRP A 50 13.14 8.19 18.44
CA TRP A 50 14.35 7.59 17.84
C TRP A 50 14.45 7.80 16.32
N MET A 51 13.30 7.95 15.67
CA MET A 51 13.16 8.30 14.26
C MET A 51 12.25 9.51 14.16
N ALA A 52 12.60 10.44 13.29
CA ALA A 52 11.77 11.60 12.98
C ALA A 52 10.51 11.17 12.22
N TRP A 53 9.52 10.65 12.97
CA TRP A 53 8.24 10.19 12.45
C TRP A 53 7.42 11.38 11.98
N SER A 54 7.60 11.78 10.72
CA SER A 54 6.76 12.78 10.06
C SER A 54 5.45 12.14 9.57
N PHE A 55 4.45 12.97 9.26
CA PHE A 55 3.20 12.49 8.66
C PHE A 55 3.40 11.75 7.33
N PRO A 56 4.17 12.26 6.35
CA PRO A 56 4.48 11.54 5.10
C PRO A 56 5.08 10.16 5.34
N THR A 57 5.97 10.03 6.32
CA THR A 57 6.59 8.73 6.64
C THR A 57 5.58 7.79 7.32
N ALA A 58 4.80 8.30 8.28
CA ALA A 58 3.80 7.51 8.99
C ALA A 58 2.71 6.98 8.04
N ILE A 59 2.18 7.83 7.15
CA ILE A 59 1.13 7.43 6.20
C ILE A 59 1.67 6.45 5.14
N PHE A 60 2.95 6.59 4.74
CA PHE A 60 3.60 5.62 3.85
C PHE A 60 3.63 4.23 4.48
N PHE A 61 4.17 4.08 5.69
CA PHE A 61 4.22 2.78 6.36
C PHE A 61 2.83 2.23 6.67
N LEU A 62 1.89 3.08 7.11
CA LEU A 62 0.49 2.66 7.30
C LEU A 62 -0.13 2.10 6.01
N THR A 63 0.16 2.73 4.87
CA THR A 63 -0.30 2.26 3.56
C THR A 63 0.33 0.91 3.21
N ILE A 64 1.64 0.73 3.43
CA ILE A 64 2.32 -0.57 3.21
C ILE A 64 1.70 -1.67 4.07
N PHE A 65 1.49 -1.44 5.37
CA PHE A 65 0.83 -2.39 6.26
C PHE A 65 -0.59 -2.72 5.79
N THR A 66 -1.33 -1.73 5.29
CA THR A 66 -2.67 -1.93 4.75
C THR A 66 -2.65 -2.77 3.47
N LEU A 67 -1.71 -2.53 2.55
CA LEU A 67 -1.55 -3.36 1.35
C LEU A 67 -1.23 -4.81 1.71
N LEU A 68 -0.35 -5.04 2.69
CA LEU A 68 -0.06 -6.39 3.20
C LEU A 68 -1.31 -7.05 3.84
N ALA A 69 -2.07 -6.31 4.64
CA ALA A 69 -3.32 -6.81 5.22
C ALA A 69 -4.36 -7.15 4.13
N LEU A 70 -4.50 -6.31 3.11
CA LEU A 70 -5.36 -6.59 1.96
C LEU A 70 -4.93 -7.86 1.21
N MET A 71 -3.63 -8.13 1.10
CA MET A 71 -3.14 -9.38 0.53
C MET A 71 -3.53 -10.60 1.38
N ALA A 72 -3.48 -10.48 2.70
CA ALA A 72 -3.94 -11.54 3.60
C ALA A 72 -5.46 -11.79 3.45
N VAL A 73 -6.25 -10.73 3.34
CA VAL A 73 -7.71 -10.83 3.07
C VAL A 73 -7.98 -11.45 1.70
N TRP A 74 -7.20 -11.08 0.67
CA TRP A 74 -7.32 -11.67 -0.66
C TRP A 74 -7.04 -13.17 -0.61
N GLU A 75 -5.95 -13.59 0.02
CA GLU A 75 -5.60 -15.01 0.12
C GLU A 75 -6.67 -15.80 0.89
N TYR A 76 -7.25 -15.22 1.94
CA TYR A 76 -8.40 -15.80 2.64
C TYR A 76 -9.64 -15.93 1.75
N ALA A 77 -9.94 -14.91 0.93
CA ALA A 77 -11.12 -14.90 0.05
C ALA A 77 -11.00 -15.89 -1.12
N ARG A 78 -9.80 -15.98 -1.71
CA ARG A 78 -9.51 -16.76 -2.91
C ARG A 78 -8.21 -17.53 -2.70
N PRO A 79 -8.22 -18.60 -1.89
CA PRO A 79 -7.04 -19.42 -1.66
C PRO A 79 -6.56 -19.97 -3.00
N GLY A 80 -5.29 -19.73 -3.29
CA GLY A 80 -4.74 -20.05 -4.61
C GLY A 80 -3.61 -19.11 -5.01
N GLY A 81 -2.65 -18.91 -4.10
CA GLY A 81 -1.33 -18.37 -4.37
C GLY A 81 -0.44 -19.29 -5.21
N ASN A 82 -1.01 -20.18 -6.06
CA ASN A 82 -0.22 -21.05 -6.93
C ASN A 82 0.71 -20.19 -7.77
N PRO A 83 2.01 -20.55 -7.82
CA PRO A 83 2.97 -19.83 -8.64
C PRO A 83 2.50 -19.80 -10.09
N ARG A 84 2.60 -18.62 -10.71
CA ARG A 84 2.35 -18.45 -12.14
C ARG A 84 3.66 -18.13 -12.81
N ILE A 85 3.90 -18.75 -13.96
CA ILE A 85 5.01 -18.37 -14.83
C ILE A 85 4.51 -17.21 -15.68
N GLY A 86 4.82 -16.00 -15.24
CA GLY A 86 4.51 -14.78 -15.95
C GLY A 86 5.53 -14.43 -17.02
N ILE A 87 5.44 -13.20 -17.55
CA ILE A 87 6.35 -12.69 -18.58
C ILE A 87 7.82 -12.65 -18.13
N LEU A 88 8.06 -12.61 -16.81
CA LEU A 88 9.40 -12.63 -16.22
C LEU A 88 10.05 -14.04 -16.22
N ARG A 89 9.33 -15.08 -16.67
CA ARG A 89 9.80 -16.47 -16.83
C ARG A 89 10.27 -17.18 -15.56
N PHE A 90 10.03 -16.61 -14.39
CA PHE A 90 10.15 -17.31 -13.11
C PHE A 90 8.78 -17.38 -12.43
N GLU A 91 8.68 -18.31 -11.48
CA GLU A 91 7.49 -18.51 -10.67
C GLU A 91 7.22 -17.29 -9.78
N THR A 92 6.09 -16.62 -9.97
CA THR A 92 5.68 -15.50 -9.11
C THR A 92 4.44 -15.84 -8.29
N THR A 93 4.55 -15.62 -6.99
CA THR A 93 3.39 -15.60 -6.10
C THR A 93 2.66 -14.26 -6.20
N ARG A 94 1.48 -14.17 -5.58
CA ARG A 94 0.75 -12.89 -5.53
C ARG A 94 1.51 -11.85 -4.70
N GLY A 95 2.20 -12.27 -3.64
CA GLY A 95 3.05 -11.40 -2.83
C GLY A 95 4.21 -10.83 -3.64
N ASP A 96 4.86 -11.66 -4.46
CA ASP A 96 5.97 -11.22 -5.31
C ASP A 96 5.52 -10.17 -6.33
N ARG A 97 4.31 -10.31 -6.88
CA ARG A 97 3.73 -9.29 -7.78
C ARG A 97 3.49 -7.94 -7.09
N LEU A 98 3.01 -7.95 -5.84
CA LEU A 98 2.88 -6.72 -5.05
C LEU A 98 4.26 -6.10 -4.78
N PHE A 99 5.26 -6.91 -4.44
CA PHE A 99 6.61 -6.41 -4.21
C PHE A 99 7.21 -5.80 -5.47
N VAL A 100 7.09 -6.48 -6.62
CA VAL A 100 7.58 -5.98 -7.92
C VAL A 100 6.86 -4.69 -8.31
N SER A 101 5.55 -4.57 -8.07
CA SER A 101 4.82 -3.33 -8.37
C SER A 101 5.26 -2.16 -7.49
N LEU A 102 5.48 -2.39 -6.19
CA LEU A 102 6.00 -1.38 -5.26
C LEU A 102 7.44 -0.97 -5.61
N LEU A 103 8.30 -1.93 -5.94
CA LEU A 103 9.68 -1.69 -6.34
C LEU A 103 9.74 -0.90 -7.65
N GLY A 104 8.96 -1.30 -8.67
CA GLY A 104 8.88 -0.57 -9.93
C GLY A 104 8.30 0.83 -9.76
N ALA A 105 7.29 1.01 -8.90
CA ALA A 105 6.78 2.33 -8.56
C ALA A 105 7.87 3.23 -7.96
N ALA A 106 8.72 2.71 -7.07
CA ALA A 106 9.84 3.47 -6.52
C ALA A 106 10.81 3.93 -7.63
N PHE A 107 11.18 3.06 -8.55
CA PHE A 107 12.03 3.42 -9.69
C PHE A 107 11.37 4.44 -10.63
N ILE A 108 10.06 4.32 -10.89
CA ILE A 108 9.31 5.30 -11.69
C ILE A 108 9.36 6.68 -11.04
N HIS A 109 9.17 6.77 -9.72
CA HIS A 109 9.24 8.04 -9.00
C HIS A 109 10.66 8.63 -9.00
N LEU A 110 11.69 7.81 -8.82
CA LEU A 110 13.09 8.28 -8.90
C LEU A 110 13.46 8.77 -10.31
N ALA A 111 13.06 8.03 -11.35
CA ALA A 111 13.28 8.45 -12.73
C ALA A 111 12.54 9.75 -13.05
N TRP A 112 11.31 9.90 -12.57
CA TRP A 112 10.52 11.12 -12.75
C TRP A 112 11.16 12.33 -12.08
N LEU A 113 11.66 12.18 -10.84
CA LEU A 113 12.39 13.23 -10.15
C LEU A 113 13.66 13.63 -10.90
N GLY A 114 14.39 12.66 -11.46
CA GLY A 114 15.63 12.91 -12.20
C GLY A 114 15.43 13.54 -13.57
N LEU A 115 14.30 13.29 -14.24
CA LEU A 115 14.10 13.69 -15.65
C LEU A 115 13.05 14.79 -15.85
N VAL A 116 12.01 14.84 -15.02
CA VAL A 116 10.83 15.72 -15.23
C VAL A 116 10.73 16.77 -14.13
N GLY A 117 10.84 16.38 -12.87
CA GLY A 117 10.85 17.29 -11.72
C GLY A 117 9.92 16.90 -10.57
N PRO A 118 9.61 17.84 -9.65
CA PRO A 118 9.02 17.54 -8.34
C PRO A 118 7.51 17.26 -8.36
N ASN A 119 6.81 17.49 -9.49
CA ASN A 119 5.39 17.17 -9.58
C ASN A 119 5.20 15.66 -9.81
N LEU A 120 4.92 14.92 -8.74
CA LEU A 120 4.87 13.46 -8.73
C LEU A 120 3.50 12.85 -9.10
N TRP A 121 2.46 13.65 -9.31
CA TRP A 121 1.11 13.12 -9.57
C TRP A 121 1.05 12.24 -10.81
N TRP A 122 1.80 12.61 -11.86
CA TRP A 122 1.92 11.81 -13.06
C TRP A 122 2.79 10.56 -12.87
N ALA A 123 3.84 10.65 -12.05
CA ALA A 123 4.63 9.48 -11.65
C ALA A 123 3.77 8.44 -10.90
N LEU A 124 2.87 8.92 -10.03
CA LEU A 124 1.91 8.08 -9.32
C LEU A 124 0.94 7.41 -10.29
N ALA A 125 0.35 8.16 -11.22
CA ALA A 125 -0.56 7.60 -12.24
C ALA A 125 0.13 6.51 -13.08
N LEU A 126 1.36 6.76 -13.54
CA LEU A 126 2.17 5.78 -14.26
C LEU A 126 2.48 4.55 -13.41
N SER A 127 2.77 4.73 -12.13
CA SER A 127 3.02 3.63 -11.19
C SER A 127 1.79 2.74 -11.00
N VAL A 128 0.57 3.32 -10.98
CA VAL A 128 -0.68 2.54 -10.92
C VAL A 128 -0.88 1.73 -12.20
N VAL A 129 -0.66 2.33 -13.37
CA VAL A 129 -0.75 1.61 -14.67
C VAL A 129 0.26 0.47 -14.71
N TYR A 130 1.51 0.73 -14.30
CA TYR A 130 2.55 -0.29 -14.19
C TYR A 130 2.14 -1.43 -13.25
N ALA A 131 1.62 -1.11 -12.05
CA ALA A 131 1.15 -2.11 -11.11
C ALA A 131 0.04 -3.00 -11.70
N ILE A 132 -0.94 -2.41 -12.39
CA ILE A 132 -1.99 -3.17 -13.08
C ILE A 132 -1.38 -4.12 -14.13
N GLY A 133 -0.41 -3.64 -14.89
CA GLY A 133 0.35 -4.46 -15.84
C GLY A 133 1.03 -5.65 -15.16
N VAL A 134 1.73 -5.41 -14.04
CA VAL A 134 2.39 -6.48 -13.26
C VAL A 134 1.38 -7.52 -12.80
N PHE A 135 0.25 -7.11 -12.21
CA PHE A 135 -0.78 -8.07 -11.77
C PHE A 135 -1.45 -8.84 -12.93
N ARG A 136 -1.40 -8.30 -14.15
CA ARG A 136 -2.04 -8.90 -15.33
C ARG A 136 -1.12 -9.88 -16.08
N TYR A 137 0.18 -9.58 -16.15
CA TYR A 137 1.13 -10.25 -17.03
C TYR A 137 2.23 -11.03 -16.30
N VAL A 138 2.41 -10.83 -14.99
CA VAL A 138 3.38 -11.54 -14.15
C VAL A 138 2.69 -12.67 -13.38
#